data_AF-A0A6B2G9G6-F1
#
_entry.id   AF-A0A6B2G9G6-F1
#
_cell.length_a   1.000
_cell.length_b   1.000
_cell.length_c   1.000
_cell.angle_alpha   90.00
_cell.angle_beta   90.00
_cell.angle_gamma   90.00
#
_symmetry.space_group_name_H-M   'P 1'
#
loop_
_entity.id
_entity.type
_entity.pdbx_description
1 polymer ?
#
loop_
_entity_poly.entity_id
_entity_poly.type
_entity_poly.pdbx_seq_one_letter_code
_entity_poly.pdbx_strand_id
1 'polypeptide(L)'
;MSALRIIFHRNKSQIRLAQLIGLQLITSKNRYLHVKMSKFEKENFINFSLLEERLRLLSLKVPLTLSEKILFSHLHEPATQQKIERGKSYLRLLPDRVAMQDATAQMALIQFISSNLPKTMVPSTVHCDHLIQARTSGKEDLTRA
;
A
#
# COMPACT_ATOMS: atom_id res chain seq x y z
N MET A 1 14.39 12.21 -66.68
CA MET A 1 13.18 13.00 -66.35
C MET A 1 13.02 13.03 -64.85
N SER A 2 13.23 14.23 -64.31
CA SER A 2 13.13 14.73 -62.93
C SER A 2 11.86 14.27 -62.19
N ALA A 3 11.98 13.68 -61.00
CA ALA A 3 11.96 14.32 -59.66
C ALA A 3 10.60 14.92 -59.26
N LEU A 4 9.94 14.34 -58.24
CA LEU A 4 9.53 15.11 -57.04
C LEU A 4 9.11 14.20 -55.88
N ARG A 5 10.04 14.05 -54.94
CA ARG A 5 9.85 13.53 -53.59
C ARG A 5 9.11 14.63 -52.82
N ILE A 6 7.83 14.45 -52.51
CA ILE A 6 7.06 15.43 -51.73
C ILE A 6 7.59 15.40 -50.29
N ILE A 7 8.47 16.34 -50.02
CA ILE A 7 8.91 16.74 -48.69
C ILE A 7 7.69 17.37 -48.01
N PHE A 8 7.04 16.64 -47.10
CA PHE A 8 6.09 17.25 -46.18
C PHE A 8 6.88 18.14 -45.22
N HIS A 9 6.96 19.41 -45.60
CA HIS A 9 7.55 20.48 -44.82
C HIS A 9 6.74 20.63 -43.52
N ARG A 10 7.35 20.24 -42.40
CA ARG A 10 6.84 20.43 -41.04
C ARG A 10 6.59 21.92 -40.81
N ASN A 11 5.33 22.33 -40.86
CA ASN A 11 4.92 23.64 -40.39
C ASN A 11 4.97 23.65 -38.85
N LYS A 12 5.96 24.35 -38.27
CA LYS A 12 6.25 24.39 -36.83
C LYS A 12 5.11 24.98 -35.97
N SER A 13 4.09 25.60 -36.59
CA SER A 13 2.91 26.15 -35.90
C SER A 13 1.84 25.11 -35.56
N GLN A 14 1.69 24.05 -36.37
CA GLN A 14 0.66 23.01 -36.17
C GLN A 14 1.07 21.96 -35.11
N ILE A 15 2.38 21.76 -34.89
CA ILE A 15 2.89 20.78 -33.89
C ILE A 15 2.75 21.32 -32.46
N ARG A 16 2.77 22.64 -32.25
CA ARG A 16 2.63 23.23 -30.91
C ARG A 16 1.19 23.17 -30.36
N LEU A 17 0.17 23.15 -31.22
CA LEU A 17 -1.21 23.09 -30.78
C LEU A 17 -1.61 21.68 -30.28
N ALA A 18 -1.12 20.63 -30.94
CA ALA A 18 -1.34 19.25 -30.50
C ALA A 18 -0.54 18.90 -29.22
N GLN A 19 0.63 19.53 -29.01
CA GLN A 19 1.40 19.35 -27.79
C GLN A 19 0.86 20.13 -26.59
N LEU A 20 0.15 21.26 -26.80
CA LEU A 20 -0.48 21.98 -25.67
C LEU A 20 -1.81 21.34 -25.22
N ILE A 21 -2.60 20.78 -26.13
CA ILE A 21 -3.88 20.15 -25.78
C ILE A 21 -3.66 18.74 -25.18
N GLY A 22 -2.61 18.03 -25.62
CA GLY A 22 -2.23 16.72 -25.05
C GLY A 22 -1.58 16.77 -23.67
N LEU A 23 -1.08 17.94 -23.23
CA LEU A 23 -0.40 18.08 -21.94
C LEU A 23 -1.36 18.39 -20.77
N GLN A 24 -2.60 18.83 -21.06
CA GLN A 24 -3.59 19.12 -20.02
C GLN A 24 -4.39 17.90 -19.54
N LEU A 25 -4.24 16.74 -20.18
CA LEU A 25 -4.88 15.49 -19.75
C LEU A 25 -4.00 14.61 -18.84
N ILE A 26 -2.72 14.96 -18.66
CA ILE A 26 -1.80 14.20 -17.79
C ILE A 26 -1.84 14.69 -16.33
N THR A 27 -2.43 15.85 -16.04
CA THR A 27 -2.45 16.43 -14.69
C THR A 27 -3.57 15.90 -13.78
N SER A 28 -4.45 15.00 -14.27
CA SER A 28 -5.52 14.39 -13.46
C SER A 28 -5.14 13.04 -12.82
N LYS A 29 -3.85 12.77 -12.58
CA LYS A 29 -3.41 11.65 -11.74
C LYS A 29 -2.76 12.20 -10.48
N ASN A 30 -3.50 12.21 -9.36
CA ASN A 30 -3.02 12.20 -7.97
C ASN A 30 -3.76 13.14 -7.01
N ARG A 31 -5.08 12.98 -6.91
CA ARG A 31 -5.81 13.51 -5.74
C ARG A 31 -5.71 12.60 -4.50
N TYR A 32 -5.12 11.41 -4.63
CA TYR A 32 -5.08 10.38 -3.57
C TYR A 32 -3.70 10.20 -2.91
N LEU A 33 -2.68 10.99 -3.27
CA LEU A 33 -1.30 10.81 -2.76
C LEU A 33 -1.10 11.20 -1.29
N HIS A 34 -2.05 11.91 -0.70
CA HIS A 34 -1.89 12.50 0.64
C HIS A 34 -3.08 12.20 1.56
N VAL A 35 -3.59 10.98 1.46
CA VAL A 35 -4.63 10.49 2.36
C VAL A 35 -3.97 9.81 3.55
N LYS A 36 -4.23 10.34 4.76
CA LYS A 36 -3.75 9.74 6.00
C LYS A 36 -4.36 8.35 6.21
N MET A 37 -3.60 7.44 6.80
CA MET A 37 -4.09 6.09 7.12
C MET A 37 -5.23 6.11 8.13
N SER A 38 -5.15 6.97 9.15
CA SER A 38 -6.22 7.18 10.12
C SER A 38 -6.18 8.58 10.74
N LYS A 39 -7.11 8.86 11.65
CA LYS A 39 -7.12 10.09 12.46
C LYS A 39 -5.97 10.14 13.48
N PHE A 40 -5.44 8.98 13.88
CA PHE A 40 -4.43 8.84 14.94
C PHE A 40 -3.00 8.93 14.39
N GLU A 41 -2.77 8.45 13.16
CA GLU A 41 -1.44 8.46 12.54
C GLU A 41 -1.31 9.62 11.55
N LYS A 42 -0.92 10.80 12.06
CA LYS A 42 -0.89 12.04 11.27
C LYS A 42 0.18 12.06 10.17
N GLU A 43 1.28 11.33 10.39
CA GLU A 43 2.46 11.29 9.51
C GLU A 43 2.48 10.05 8.60
N ASN A 44 1.48 9.17 8.71
CA ASN A 44 1.39 7.95 7.90
C ASN A 44 0.32 8.11 6.81
N PHE A 45 0.75 7.93 5.56
CA PHE A 45 -0.10 8.10 4.38
C PHE A 45 -0.28 6.79 3.64
N ILE A 46 -1.44 6.61 3.02
CA ILE A 46 -1.72 5.47 2.17
C ILE A 46 -1.04 5.69 0.81
N ASN A 47 -0.14 4.78 0.42
CA ASN A 47 0.62 4.90 -0.83
C ASN A 47 0.09 3.95 -1.91
N PHE A 48 -1.08 4.27 -2.48
CA PHE A 48 -1.65 3.48 -3.58
C PHE A 48 -0.77 3.45 -4.83
N SER A 49 0.00 4.51 -5.08
CA SER A 49 0.90 4.57 -6.24
C SER A 49 2.03 3.53 -6.15
N LEU A 50 2.60 3.35 -4.96
CA LEU A 50 3.59 2.31 -4.69
C LEU A 50 2.99 0.90 -4.85
N LEU A 51 1.79 0.67 -4.33
CA LEU A 51 1.11 -0.62 -4.46
C LEU A 51 0.87 -0.98 -5.94
N GLU A 52 0.43 0.00 -6.73
CA GLU A 52 0.21 -0.17 -8.17
C GLU A 52 1.53 -0.42 -8.92
N GLU A 53 2.61 0.28 -8.55
CA GLU A 53 3.94 0.07 -9.12
C GLU A 53 4.47 -1.34 -8.86
N ARG A 54 4.36 -1.83 -7.62
CA ARG A 54 4.76 -3.20 -7.27
C ARG A 54 3.98 -4.25 -8.06
N LEU A 55 2.70 -4.03 -8.31
CA LEU A 55 1.90 -4.91 -9.17
C LEU A 55 2.34 -4.88 -10.63
N ARG A 56 2.75 -3.72 -11.16
CA ARG A 56 3.27 -3.60 -12.53
C ARG A 56 4.60 -4.32 -12.73
N LEU A 57 5.44 -4.38 -11.69
CA LEU A 57 6.71 -5.11 -11.74
C LEU A 57 6.51 -6.63 -11.85
N LEU A 58 5.37 -7.13 -11.36
CA LEU A 58 5.02 -8.54 -11.45
C LEU A 58 4.50 -8.84 -12.87
N SER A 59 5.37 -9.43 -13.70
CA SER A 59 5.04 -9.88 -15.06
C SER A 59 4.21 -11.17 -15.07
N LEU A 60 3.07 -11.19 -14.35
CA LEU A 60 2.17 -12.33 -14.30
C LEU A 60 1.18 -12.28 -15.48
N LYS A 61 1.23 -13.28 -16.36
CA LYS A 61 0.36 -13.39 -17.55
C LYS A 61 -1.05 -13.92 -17.24
N VAL A 62 -1.45 -13.92 -15.97
CA VAL A 62 -2.73 -14.46 -15.49
C VAL A 62 -3.52 -13.39 -14.75
N PRO A 63 -4.86 -13.39 -14.88
CA PRO A 63 -5.70 -12.46 -14.13
C PRO A 63 -5.58 -12.72 -12.63
N LEU A 64 -5.31 -11.67 -11.87
CA LEU A 64 -5.20 -11.72 -10.42
C LEU A 64 -6.55 -11.48 -9.75
N THR A 65 -6.86 -12.29 -8.75
CA THR A 65 -7.96 -12.03 -7.82
C THR A 65 -7.68 -10.78 -6.97
N LEU A 66 -8.71 -10.23 -6.31
CA LEU A 66 -8.52 -9.07 -5.45
C LEU A 66 -7.53 -9.35 -4.31
N SER A 67 -7.66 -10.51 -3.65
CA SER A 67 -6.74 -10.91 -2.58
C SER A 67 -5.30 -11.03 -3.07
N GLU A 68 -5.08 -11.56 -4.27
CA GLU A 68 -3.73 -11.60 -4.86
C GLU A 68 -3.20 -10.21 -5.17
N LYS A 69 -4.01 -9.29 -5.68
CA LYS A 69 -3.58 -7.90 -5.90
C LYS A 69 -3.16 -7.23 -4.58
N ILE A 70 -3.92 -7.45 -3.51
CA ILE A 70 -3.58 -6.91 -2.18
C ILE A 70 -2.29 -7.57 -1.68
N LEU A 71 -2.18 -8.90 -1.67
CA LEU A 71 -0.98 -9.58 -1.17
C LEU A 71 0.27 -9.24 -2.00
N PHE A 72 0.16 -9.30 -3.32
CA PHE A 72 1.30 -9.10 -4.22
C PHE A 72 1.76 -7.64 -4.28
N SER A 73 0.86 -6.67 -4.07
CA SER A 73 1.26 -5.27 -3.92
C SER A 73 2.05 -4.99 -2.62
N HIS A 74 1.99 -5.89 -1.62
CA HIS A 74 2.72 -5.78 -0.36
C HIS A 74 3.97 -6.65 -0.30
N LEU A 75 4.45 -7.20 -1.42
CA LEU A 75 5.69 -7.97 -1.43
C LEU A 75 6.91 -7.10 -1.11
N HIS A 76 7.82 -7.68 -0.34
CA HIS A 76 9.16 -7.17 -0.15
C HIS A 76 9.99 -7.52 -1.39
N GLU A 77 10.46 -6.50 -2.14
CA GLU A 77 11.25 -6.68 -3.37
C GLU A 77 10.55 -7.55 -4.45
N PRO A 78 9.44 -7.09 -5.05
CA PRO A 78 8.69 -7.89 -6.02
C PRO A 78 9.48 -8.31 -7.26
N ALA A 79 10.56 -7.60 -7.60
CA ALA A 79 11.42 -7.90 -8.74
C ALA A 79 12.31 -9.14 -8.54
N THR A 80 12.65 -9.51 -7.30
CA THR A 80 13.58 -10.62 -7.00
C THR A 80 12.85 -11.95 -6.79
N GLN A 81 11.54 -11.92 -6.58
CA GLN A 81 10.73 -13.11 -6.28
C GLN A 81 10.34 -13.86 -7.56
N GLN A 82 11.23 -14.74 -8.02
CA GLN A 82 10.93 -15.62 -9.15
C GLN A 82 10.02 -16.77 -8.71
N LYS A 83 8.80 -16.78 -9.27
CA LYS A 83 7.75 -17.82 -9.17
C LYS A 83 7.03 -17.88 -7.82
N ILE A 84 5.86 -17.24 -7.77
CA ILE A 84 4.88 -17.39 -6.70
C ILE A 84 3.89 -18.50 -7.08
N GLU A 85 3.95 -19.63 -6.38
CA GLU A 85 3.01 -20.74 -6.51
C GLU A 85 2.00 -20.70 -5.35
N ARG A 86 0.71 -20.70 -5.69
CA ARG A 86 -0.39 -20.72 -4.71
C ARG A 86 -0.28 -21.97 -3.84
N GLY A 87 -0.40 -21.79 -2.53
CA GLY A 87 -0.37 -22.88 -1.54
C GLY A 87 1.01 -23.52 -1.32
N LYS A 88 2.07 -23.02 -1.97
CA LYS A 88 3.44 -23.56 -1.81
C LYS A 88 4.45 -22.50 -1.44
N SER A 89 4.41 -21.35 -2.11
CA SER A 89 5.40 -20.30 -1.89
C SER A 89 5.14 -19.54 -0.59
N TYR A 90 6.19 -19.32 0.19
CA TYR A 90 6.16 -18.39 1.31
C TYR A 90 6.37 -16.95 0.82
N LEU A 91 5.47 -16.05 1.19
CA LEU A 91 5.51 -14.65 0.75
C LEU A 91 6.16 -13.78 1.83
N ARG A 92 7.21 -13.06 1.45
CA ARG A 92 7.80 -12.01 2.28
C ARG A 92 6.98 -10.74 2.07
N LEU A 93 6.10 -10.44 3.02
CA LEU A 93 5.18 -9.31 2.94
C LEU A 93 5.60 -8.18 3.88
N LEU A 94 5.23 -6.96 3.49
CA LEU A 94 5.35 -5.75 4.29
C LEU A 94 3.94 -5.31 4.70
N PRO A 95 3.45 -5.70 5.89
CA PRO A 95 2.17 -5.24 6.39
C PRO A 95 2.22 -3.73 6.70
N ASP A 96 1.12 -3.03 6.44
CA ASP A 96 1.05 -1.58 6.66
C ASP A 96 0.84 -1.20 8.14
N ARG A 97 0.22 -2.09 8.93
CA ARG A 97 -0.01 -1.88 10.37
C ARG A 97 -0.12 -3.20 11.14
N VAL A 98 0.02 -3.11 12.45
CA VAL A 98 -0.23 -4.22 13.39
C VAL A 98 -1.34 -3.83 14.36
N ALA A 99 -2.26 -4.75 14.63
CA ALA A 99 -3.27 -4.58 15.68
C ALA A 99 -3.20 -5.82 16.59
N MET A 100 -3.16 -5.58 17.89
CA MET A 100 -3.15 -6.62 18.91
C MET A 100 -4.32 -6.41 19.87
N GLN A 101 -4.76 -7.49 20.50
CA GLN A 101 -5.71 -7.45 21.60
C GLN A 101 -5.01 -7.77 22.92
N ASP A 102 -5.50 -7.29 24.05
CA ASP A 102 -4.87 -7.35 25.37
C ASP A 102 -4.44 -8.75 25.83
N ALA A 103 -5.26 -9.78 25.62
CA ALA A 103 -4.91 -11.17 25.95
C ALA A 103 -3.71 -11.74 25.14
N THR A 104 -3.41 -11.19 23.97
CA THR A 104 -2.27 -11.62 23.11
C THR A 104 -1.13 -10.59 23.02
N ALA A 105 -1.44 -9.32 23.24
CA ALA A 105 -0.50 -8.21 23.19
C ALA A 105 0.56 -8.34 24.29
N GLN A 106 0.20 -8.87 25.46
CA GLN A 106 1.14 -9.02 26.58
C GLN A 106 2.41 -9.77 26.18
N MET A 107 2.26 -10.96 25.59
CA MET A 107 3.42 -11.77 25.17
C MET A 107 4.13 -11.16 23.94
N ALA A 108 3.37 -10.59 23.00
CA ALA A 108 3.95 -9.94 21.82
C ALA A 108 4.84 -8.74 22.21
N LEU A 109 4.42 -7.93 23.18
CA LEU A 109 5.19 -6.81 23.70
C LEU A 109 6.43 -7.27 24.47
N ILE A 110 6.33 -8.34 25.26
CA ILE A 110 7.50 -8.92 25.95
C ILE A 110 8.55 -9.36 24.94
N GLN A 111 8.15 -10.10 23.90
CA GLN A 111 9.04 -10.50 22.80
C GLN A 111 9.66 -9.28 22.10
N PHE A 112 8.87 -8.22 21.88
CA PHE A 112 9.35 -6.98 21.29
C PHE A 112 10.39 -6.28 22.19
N ILE A 113 10.18 -6.23 23.51
CA ILE A 113 11.15 -5.69 24.47
C ILE A 113 12.44 -6.51 24.44
N SER A 114 12.32 -7.86 24.40
CA SER A 114 13.48 -8.75 24.29
C SER A 114 14.26 -8.60 22.98
N SER A 115 13.64 -8.06 21.93
CA SER A 115 14.32 -7.74 20.66
C SER A 115 15.25 -6.52 20.74
N ASN A 116 15.18 -5.75 21.83
CA ASN A 116 15.94 -4.53 22.06
C ASN A 116 15.78 -3.45 20.96
N LEU A 117 14.64 -3.46 20.26
CA LEU A 117 14.28 -2.42 19.29
C LEU A 117 13.67 -1.22 20.03
N PRO A 118 14.07 0.03 19.71
CA PRO A 118 13.62 1.22 20.45
C PRO A 118 12.18 1.63 20.14
N LYS A 119 11.63 1.24 18.99
CA LYS A 119 10.25 1.56 18.56
C LYS A 119 9.75 0.61 17.47
N THR A 120 8.44 0.51 17.32
CA THR A 120 7.83 -0.25 16.22
C THR A 120 8.11 0.41 14.86
N MET A 121 8.21 -0.42 13.82
CA MET A 121 8.46 0.06 12.45
C MET A 121 7.20 0.58 11.76
N VAL A 122 6.05 -0.02 12.06
CA VAL A 122 4.74 0.34 11.48
C VAL A 122 3.77 0.77 12.58
N PRO A 123 2.72 1.55 12.25
CA PRO A 123 1.63 1.85 13.17
C PRO A 123 1.11 0.59 13.85
N SER A 124 1.08 0.63 15.19
CA SER A 124 0.74 -0.53 16.01
C SER A 124 -0.26 -0.10 17.09
N THR A 125 -1.36 -0.84 17.25
CA THR A 125 -2.38 -0.56 18.28
C THR A 125 -2.61 -1.79 19.16
N VAL A 126 -2.88 -1.55 20.45
CA VAL A 126 -3.35 -2.56 21.39
C VAL A 126 -4.77 -2.18 21.80
N HIS A 127 -5.70 -3.13 21.69
CA HIS A 127 -7.09 -2.97 22.08
C HIS A 127 -7.33 -3.74 23.39
N CYS A 128 -7.87 -3.08 24.40
CA CYS A 128 -8.17 -3.70 25.70
C CYS A 128 -9.64 -4.10 25.76
N ASP A 129 -9.95 -5.29 25.28
CA ASP A 129 -11.31 -5.78 25.08
C ASP A 129 -11.55 -7.22 25.57
N HIS A 130 -10.53 -7.99 25.93
CA HIS A 130 -10.71 -9.40 26.34
C HIS A 130 -10.71 -9.60 27.86
N LEU A 131 -10.05 -8.73 28.64
CA LEU A 131 -9.84 -8.97 30.08
C LEU A 131 -10.89 -8.32 30.98
N ILE A 132 -11.91 -7.68 30.42
CA ILE A 132 -13.00 -7.06 31.17
C ILE A 132 -14.14 -8.08 31.34
N GLN A 133 -14.32 -8.55 32.57
CA GLN A 133 -15.42 -9.47 32.89
C GLN A 133 -16.74 -8.71 33.13
N ALA A 134 -17.79 -9.11 32.42
CA ALA A 134 -19.15 -8.66 32.70
C ALA A 134 -19.67 -9.28 34.01
N ARG A 135 -20.11 -8.45 34.96
CA ARG A 135 -20.70 -8.87 36.24
C ARG A 135 -21.99 -8.13 36.59
N THR A 136 -22.01 -6.81 36.44
CA THR A 136 -23.14 -5.99 36.90
C THR A 136 -23.72 -5.15 35.78
N SER A 137 -22.94 -4.21 35.23
CA SER A 137 -23.35 -3.33 34.15
C SER A 137 -22.13 -2.79 33.42
N GLY A 138 -22.27 -2.42 32.14
CA GLY A 138 -21.13 -1.99 31.32
C GLY A 138 -20.36 -0.82 31.93
N LYS A 139 -21.04 0.18 32.50
CA LYS A 139 -20.36 1.33 33.10
C LYS A 139 -19.58 0.96 34.37
N GLU A 140 -20.15 0.12 35.22
CA GLU A 140 -19.52 -0.30 36.48
C GLU A 140 -18.36 -1.27 36.22
N ASP A 141 -18.54 -2.22 35.30
CA ASP A 141 -17.51 -3.20 34.97
C ASP A 141 -16.32 -2.56 34.23
N LEU A 142 -16.56 -1.54 33.39
CA LEU A 142 -15.49 -0.74 32.78
C LEU A 142 -14.75 0.16 33.79
N THR A 143 -15.44 0.67 34.82
CA THR A 143 -14.80 1.51 35.85
C THR A 143 -13.91 0.69 36.78
N ARG A 144 -14.22 -0.60 36.95
CA ARG A 144 -13.42 -1.53 37.77
C ARG A 144 -12.15 -2.03 37.07
N ALA A 145 -12.19 -2.13 35.74
CA ALA A 145 -11.10 -2.64 34.92
C ALA A 145 -9.92 -1.66 34.87
#